data_AF-A0A836RBI6-F1
#
_entry.id   AF-A0A836RBI6-F1
#
_cell.length_a   1.000
_cell.length_b   1.000
_cell.length_c   1.000
_cell.angle_alpha   90.00
_cell.angle_beta   90.00
_cell.angle_gamma   90.00
#
_symmetry.space_group_name_H-M   'P 1'
#
loop_
_entity.id
_entity.type
_entity.pdbx_description
1 polymer ?
#
loop_
_entity_poly.entity_id
_entity_poly.type
_entity_poly.pdbx_seq_one_letter_code
_entity_poly.pdbx_strand_id
1 'polypeptide(L)'
;MVEYGITALQAQPSLLKKISISKIVDKRKHQDIGYFISAKYEEIIAEVIEEIEKKEKTDKLKKLKKHQDMEFLEAGVDDGLA
;
A
#
# COMPACT_ATOMS: atom_id res chain seq x y z
N MET A 1 4.21 -21.48 4.97
CA MET A 1 4.68 -20.24 4.30
C MET A 1 6.03 -19.89 4.88
N VAL A 2 7.02 -19.51 4.08
CA VAL A 2 8.39 -19.28 4.58
C VAL A 2 8.50 -17.86 5.16
N GLU A 3 9.11 -17.73 6.32
CA GLU A 3 9.29 -16.45 7.01
C GLU A 3 10.77 -16.06 7.02
N TYR A 4 11.07 -14.83 6.57
CA TYR A 4 12.41 -14.27 6.61
C TYR A 4 12.47 -13.05 7.52
N GLY A 5 13.48 -13.05 8.39
CA GLY A 5 13.81 -11.87 9.17
C GLY A 5 14.40 -10.79 8.27
N ILE A 6 14.01 -9.54 8.46
CA ILE A 6 14.56 -8.42 7.66
C ILE A 6 16.09 -8.34 7.75
N THR A 7 16.66 -8.65 8.91
CA THR A 7 18.12 -8.69 9.13
C THR A 7 18.80 -9.79 8.33
N ALA A 8 18.15 -10.94 8.14
CA ALA A 8 18.69 -12.04 7.34
C ALA A 8 18.71 -11.68 5.85
N LEU A 9 17.68 -10.98 5.37
CA LEU A 9 17.62 -10.47 4.00
C LEU A 9 18.68 -9.39 3.74
N GLN A 10 18.94 -8.52 4.73
CA GLN A 10 20.00 -7.51 4.65
C GLN A 10 21.40 -8.14 4.65
N ALA A 11 21.63 -9.15 5.49
CA ALA A 11 22.92 -9.84 5.57
C ALA A 11 23.22 -10.68 4.32
N GLN A 12 22.19 -11.28 3.71
CA GLN A 12 22.34 -12.11 2.53
C GLN A 12 21.26 -11.82 1.48
N PRO A 13 21.43 -10.77 0.66
CA PRO A 13 20.46 -10.38 -0.38
C PRO A 13 20.22 -11.46 -1.44
N SER A 14 21.16 -12.40 -1.61
CA SER A 14 21.01 -13.54 -2.52
C SER A 14 19.85 -14.48 -2.16
N LEU A 15 19.34 -14.41 -0.93
CA LEU A 15 18.11 -15.11 -0.52
C LEU A 15 16.91 -14.67 -1.37
N LEU A 16 16.79 -13.40 -1.73
CA LEU A 16 15.67 -12.88 -2.54
C LEU A 16 15.56 -13.56 -3.91
N LYS A 17 16.69 -14.00 -4.48
CA LYS A 17 16.71 -14.72 -5.76
C LYS A 17 16.17 -16.16 -5.66
N LYS A 18 16.21 -16.75 -4.46
CA LYS A 18 15.76 -18.13 -4.21
C LYS A 18 14.34 -18.20 -3.69
N ILE A 19 13.81 -17.08 -3.19
CA ILE A 19 12.49 -17.01 -2.57
C ILE A 19 11.44 -16.76 -3.65
N SER A 20 10.39 -17.59 -3.64
CA SER A 20 9.21 -17.40 -4.48
C SER A 20 8.17 -16.48 -3.82
N ILE A 21 7.74 -16.85 -2.60
CA ILE A 21 6.79 -16.10 -1.77
C ILE A 21 7.22 -16.23 -0.32
N SER A 22 7.34 -15.12 0.40
CA SER A 22 7.69 -15.17 1.82
C SER A 22 7.12 -14.02 2.62
N LYS A 23 6.89 -14.26 3.92
CA LYS A 23 6.59 -13.22 4.90
C LYS A 23 7.87 -12.57 5.39
N ILE A 24 7.93 -11.24 5.37
CA ILE A 24 9.01 -10.47 5.96
C ILE A 24 8.58 -10.06 7.37
N VAL A 25 9.38 -10.47 8.36
CA VAL A 25 9.16 -10.18 9.77
C VAL A 25 10.34 -9.40 10.35
N ASP A 26 10.04 -8.42 11.18
CA ASP A 26 11.03 -7.83 12.08
C ASP A 26 11.14 -8.73 13.32
N LYS A 27 12.17 -9.57 13.35
CA LYS A 27 12.43 -10.46 14.50
C LYS A 27 12.81 -9.70 15.77
N ARG A 28 13.25 -8.43 15.67
CA ARG A 28 13.64 -7.62 16.84
C ARG A 28 12.43 -6.95 17.48
N LYS A 29 11.47 -6.52 16.67
CA LYS A 29 10.24 -5.86 17.14
C LYS A 29 9.04 -6.80 17.22
N HIS A 30 9.20 -8.09 16.90
CA HIS A 30 8.13 -9.08 16.78
C HIS A 30 6.96 -8.57 15.90
N GLN A 31 7.29 -7.82 14.85
CA GLN A 31 6.32 -7.15 14.01
C GLN A 31 6.35 -7.72 12.59
N ASP A 32 5.17 -7.98 12.05
CA ASP A 32 5.01 -8.33 10.64
C ASP A 32 5.18 -7.07 9.78
N ILE A 33 6.16 -7.09 8.88
CA ILE A 33 6.43 -5.94 7.99
C ILE A 33 5.60 -6.07 6.71
N GLY A 34 5.52 -7.28 6.16
CA GLY A 34 4.75 -7.53 4.94
C GLY A 34 5.13 -8.82 4.24
N TYR A 35 4.86 -8.87 2.94
CA TYR A 35 5.13 -10.03 2.09
C TYR A 35 6.03 -9.64 0.94
N PHE A 36 6.91 -10.57 0.57
CA PHE A 36 7.71 -10.51 -0.63
C PHE A 36 7.22 -11.58 -1.60
N ILE A 37 6.98 -11.16 -2.85
CA ILE A 37 6.61 -12.02 -3.96
C ILE A 37 7.64 -11.80 -5.06
N SER A 38 8.15 -12.90 -5.61
CA SER A 38 9.10 -12.84 -6.72
C SER A 38 8.46 -12.27 -7.98
N ALA A 39 9.24 -11.50 -8.76
CA ALA A 39 8.81 -10.92 -10.03
C ALA A 39 8.33 -11.97 -11.06
N LYS A 40 8.64 -13.26 -10.87
CA LYS A 40 8.08 -14.34 -11.68
C LYS A 40 6.55 -14.40 -11.67
N TYR A 41 5.93 -13.88 -10.61
CA TYR A 41 4.48 -13.84 -10.47
C TYR A 41 3.90 -12.46 -10.80
N GLU A 42 4.72 -11.51 -11.28
CA GLU A 42 4.31 -10.13 -11.57
C GLU A 42 3.11 -10.09 -12.52
N GLU A 43 3.15 -10.83 -13.62
CA GLU A 43 2.03 -10.90 -14.58
C GLU A 43 0.72 -11.41 -13.96
N ILE A 44 0.81 -12.27 -12.94
CA ILE A 44 -0.36 -12.85 -12.26
C ILE A 44 -0.92 -11.87 -11.21
N ILE A 45 -0.05 -11.13 -10.53
CA ILE A 45 -0.45 -10.22 -9.45
C ILE A 45 -0.69 -8.78 -9.94
N ALA A 46 -0.25 -8.43 -11.15
CA ALA A 46 -0.33 -7.08 -11.69
C ALA A 46 -1.77 -6.56 -11.73
N GLU A 47 -2.73 -7.36 -12.21
CA GLU A 47 -4.14 -6.98 -12.25
C GLU A 47 -4.67 -6.67 -10.85
N VAL A 48 -4.32 -7.50 -9.86
CA VAL A 48 -4.73 -7.32 -8.47
C VAL A 48 -4.08 -6.06 -7.86
N ILE A 49 -2.81 -5.78 -8.17
CA ILE A 49 -2.12 -4.57 -7.74
C ILE A 49 -2.80 -3.33 -8.34
N GLU A 50 -3.13 -3.36 -9.63
CA GLU A 50 -3.77 -2.25 -10.32
C GLU A 50 -5.17 -1.94 -9.75
N GLU A 51 -5.95 -2.98 -9.42
CA GLU A 51 -7.24 -2.81 -8.73
C GLU A 51 -7.08 -2.16 -7.35
N ILE A 52 -6.10 -2.61 -6.57
CA ILE A 52 -5.81 -2.04 -5.24
C ILE A 52 -5.42 -0.56 -5.37
N GLU A 53 -4.52 -0.22 -6.30
CA GLU A 53 -4.09 1.16 -6.51
C GLU A 53 -5.23 2.07 -6.99
N LYS A 54 -6.07 1.60 -7.91
CA LYS A 54 -7.26 2.33 -8.38
C LYS A 54 -8.21 2.60 -7.22
N LYS A 55 -8.42 1.61 -6.35
CA LYS A 55 -9.27 1.74 -5.17
C LYS A 55 -8.70 2.77 -4.18
N GLU A 56 -7.41 2.70 -3.86
CA GLU A 56 -6.76 3.69 -2.99
C GLU A 56 -6.85 5.12 -3.54
N LYS A 57 -6.60 5.30 -4.85
CA LYS A 57 -6.74 6.61 -5.50
C LYS A 57 -8.17 7.13 -5.40
N THR A 58 -9.15 6.27 -5.65
CA THR A 58 -10.57 6.62 -5.55
C THR A 58 -10.96 7.00 -4.12
N ASP A 59 -10.46 6.29 -3.12
CA ASP A 59 -10.74 6.59 -1.71
C ASP A 59 -10.07 7.90 -1.26
N LYS A 60 -8.85 8.19 -1.75
CA LYS A 60 -8.19 9.49 -1.53
C LYS A 60 -8.98 10.63 -2.19
N LEU A 61 -9.43 10.45 -3.43
CA LEU A 61 -10.27 11.44 -4.14
C LEU A 61 -11.59 11.68 -3.40
N LYS A 62 -12.25 10.63 -2.91
CA LYS A 62 -13.46 10.77 -2.08
C LYS A 62 -13.21 11.54 -0.79
N LYS A 63 -12.07 11.30 -0.12
CA LYS A 63 -11.68 12.05 1.09
C LYS A 63 -11.44 13.53 0.78
N LEU A 64 -10.74 13.84 -0.32
CA LEU A 64 -10.50 15.23 -0.74
C LEU A 64 -11.79 15.94 -1.13
N LYS A 65 -12.66 15.27 -1.90
CA LYS A 65 -13.99 15.81 -2.25
C LYS A 65 -14.82 16.09 -0.98
N LYS A 66 -14.84 15.15 -0.03
CA LYS A 66 -15.53 15.34 1.24
C LYS A 66 -14.96 16.51 2.05
N HIS A 67 -13.65 16.74 2.01
CA HIS A 67 -13.03 17.91 2.63
C HIS A 67 -13.43 19.22 1.94
N GLN A 68 -13.42 19.27 0.60
CA GLN A 68 -13.93 20.42 -0.14
C GLN A 68 -15.41 20.68 0.14
N ASP A 69 -16.26 19.66 0.08
CA ASP A 69 -17.69 19.79 0.35
C ASP A 69 -17.94 20.30 1.79
N MET A 70 -17.12 19.89 2.77
CA MET A 70 -17.16 20.42 4.14
C MET A 70 -16.69 21.88 4.22
N GLU A 71 -15.62 22.25 3.51
CA GLU A 71 -15.17 23.66 3.43
C GLU A 71 -16.24 24.55 2.76
N PHE A 72 -16.93 24.07 1.73
CA PHE A 72 -18.07 24.76 1.10
C PHE A 72 -19.29 24.86 2.03
N LEU A 73 -19.51 23.87 2.91
CA LEU A 73 -20.58 23.91 3.91
C LEU A 73 -20.24 24.84 5.09
N GLU A 74 -18.98 24.93 5.49
CA GLU A 74 -18.48 25.80 6.57
C GLU A 74 -18.33 27.25 6.11
N ALA A 75 -17.89 27.48 4.87
CA ALA A 75 -17.97 28.77 4.20
C ALA A 75 -19.41 28.98 3.74
N GLY A 76 -20.31 29.31 4.67
CA GLY A 76 -21.70 29.63 4.40
C GLY A 76 -21.82 30.46 3.12
N VAL A 77 -22.46 29.86 2.12
CA VAL A 77 -22.49 30.33 0.73
C VAL A 77 -23.03 31.77 0.70
N ASP A 78 -22.14 32.75 0.56
CA ASP A 78 -22.48 34.08 0.07
C ASP A 78 -22.31 34.05 -1.44
N ASP A 79 -23.37 33.66 -2.14
CA ASP A 79 -23.42 33.44 -3.58
C ASP A 79 -23.23 34.72 -4.41
N GLY A 80 -22.81 35.85 -3.82
CA GLY A 80 -22.47 37.10 -4.53
C GLY A 80 -23.57 37.66 -5.45
N LEU A 81 -24.76 37.07 -5.43
CA LEU A 81 -25.96 37.46 -6.16
C LEU A 81 -26.82 38.29 -5.22
N ALA A 82 -26.33 39.50 -4.93
CA ALA A 82 -27.11 40.59 -4.35
C ALA A 82 -26.98 41.83 -5.25
#